data_AF-A0A2V6D5Y3-F1
#
_entry.id   AF-A0A2V6D5Y3-F1
#
_cell.length_a   1.000
_cell.length_b   1.000
_cell.length_c   1.000
_cell.angle_alpha   90.00
_cell.angle_beta   90.00
_cell.angle_gamma   90.00
#
_symmetry.space_group_name_H-M   'P 1'
#
loop_
_entity.id
_entity.type
_entity.pdbx_description
1 polymer ?
#
loop_
_entity_poly.entity_id
_entity_poly.type
_entity_poly.pdbx_seq_one_letter_code
_entity_poly.pdbx_strand_id
1 'polypeptide(L)'
;MCVSKGEPRHFHFLGICGTAMGSVAAEMSKRGFTVTGSDENIYPPMSTFLEGRKIALSSGYRAENIPANADVVVIGNAIKRGNPEAEAVLNRKLFYLSLPEVLKNYFLRGRHNLVVTGTHGKTTTTTLLTWIMDFAKHQPSYMIGGIPRNFGQGARFNESKFFVIE
;
A
#
# COMPACT_ATOMS: atom_id res chain seq x y z
N MET A 1 16.98 7.84 -2.06
CA MET A 1 16.77 9.00 -1.16
C MET A 1 17.34 8.63 0.20
N CYS A 2 18.19 9.46 0.80
CA CYS A 2 18.61 9.28 2.18
C CYS A 2 17.45 9.69 3.10
N VAL A 3 16.92 8.74 3.87
CA VAL A 3 15.94 9.02 4.93
C VAL A 3 16.61 9.92 5.98
N SER A 4 16.02 11.08 6.25
CA SER A 4 16.59 12.07 7.15
C SER A 4 16.49 11.63 8.62
N LYS A 5 17.35 12.16 9.48
CA LYS A 5 17.33 11.88 10.93
C LYS A 5 15.99 12.39 11.52
N GLY A 6 15.07 11.48 11.85
CA GLY A 6 13.77 11.79 12.45
C GLY A 6 12.57 11.29 11.63
N GLU A 7 12.77 10.80 10.41
CA GLU A 7 11.68 10.21 9.61
C GLU A 7 11.38 8.77 10.01
N PRO A 8 10.10 8.35 9.99
CA PRO A 8 9.72 6.96 10.24
C PRO A 8 10.45 6.02 9.29
N ARG A 9 11.07 4.96 9.82
CA ARG A 9 11.81 3.98 9.03
C ARG A 9 11.09 2.65 8.95
N HIS A 10 10.27 2.31 9.94
CA HIS A 10 9.59 1.01 10.03
C HIS A 10 8.06 1.15 9.99
N PHE A 11 7.46 0.60 8.95
CA PHE A 11 6.01 0.52 8.76
C PHE A 11 5.54 -0.92 8.99
N HIS A 12 4.50 -1.08 9.80
CA HIS A 12 3.82 -2.36 10.01
C HIS A 12 2.40 -2.30 9.44
N PHE A 13 2.07 -3.14 8.45
CA PHE A 13 0.78 -3.13 7.76
C PHE A 13 -0.16 -4.20 8.32
N LEU A 14 -1.38 -3.81 8.72
CA LEU A 14 -2.44 -4.73 9.14
C LEU A 14 -3.37 -5.02 7.96
N GLY A 15 -3.52 -6.29 7.59
CA GLY A 15 -4.22 -6.69 6.38
C GLY A 15 -3.36 -6.50 5.13
N ILE A 16 -2.07 -6.82 5.24
CA ILE A 16 -1.07 -6.56 4.20
C ILE A 16 -1.32 -7.36 2.91
N CYS A 17 -2.06 -8.47 2.95
CA CYS A 17 -2.32 -9.29 1.76
C CYS A 17 -3.45 -8.73 0.87
N GLY A 18 -4.11 -7.63 1.26
CA GLY A 18 -5.03 -6.92 0.36
C GLY A 18 -4.29 -6.34 -0.85
N THR A 19 -4.86 -6.40 -2.05
CA THR A 19 -4.19 -5.99 -3.30
C THR A 19 -3.55 -4.60 -3.24
N ALA A 20 -4.27 -3.60 -2.72
CA ALA A 20 -3.76 -2.23 -2.59
C ALA A 20 -2.74 -2.12 -1.44
N MET A 21 -3.02 -2.76 -0.29
CA MET A 21 -2.11 -2.78 0.86
C MET A 21 -0.77 -3.40 0.50
N GLY A 22 -0.77 -4.59 -0.10
CA GLY A 22 0.44 -5.31 -0.50
C GLY A 22 1.22 -4.57 -1.58
N SER A 23 0.55 -3.92 -2.52
CA SER A 23 1.21 -3.09 -3.54
C SER A 23 1.92 -1.88 -2.93
N VAL A 24 1.28 -1.20 -1.97
CA VAL A 24 1.88 -0.05 -1.29
C VAL A 24 3.01 -0.49 -0.36
N ALA A 25 2.82 -1.57 0.41
CA ALA A 25 3.85 -2.14 1.27
C ALA A 25 5.11 -2.55 0.47
N ALA A 26 4.90 -3.24 -0.66
CA ALA A 26 5.95 -3.60 -1.61
C ALA A 26 6.75 -2.39 -2.10
N GLU A 27 6.06 -1.31 -2.48
CA GLU A 27 6.73 -0.12 -2.98
C GLU A 27 7.43 0.68 -1.87
N MET A 28 6.86 0.73 -0.65
CA MET A 28 7.55 1.31 0.49
C MET A 28 8.85 0.57 0.80
N SER A 29 8.83 -0.77 0.78
CA SER A 29 10.05 -1.59 0.94
C SER A 29 11.10 -1.25 -0.12
N LYS A 30 10.68 -1.15 -1.40
CA LYS A 30 11.56 -0.77 -2.51
C LYS A 30 12.20 0.62 -2.34
N ARG A 31 11.51 1.55 -1.66
CA ARG A 31 12.03 2.90 -1.35
C ARG A 31 12.99 2.94 -0.17
N GLY A 32 13.23 1.81 0.49
CA GLY A 32 14.19 1.65 1.58
C GLY A 32 13.59 1.73 2.98
N PHE A 33 12.26 1.75 3.11
CA PHE A 33 11.61 1.60 4.41
C PHE A 33 11.67 0.13 4.86
N THR A 34 11.84 -0.11 6.15
CA THR A 34 11.55 -1.42 6.73
C THR A 34 10.04 -1.62 6.72
N VAL A 35 9.59 -2.72 6.12
CA VAL A 35 8.17 -3.04 6.04
C VAL A 35 7.92 -4.44 6.56
N THR A 36 6.98 -4.55 7.48
CA THR A 36 6.44 -5.82 7.98
C THR A 36 4.92 -5.76 7.91
N GLY A 37 4.24 -6.89 8.10
CA GLY A 37 2.80 -6.87 8.21
C GLY A 37 2.18 -8.18 8.65
N SER A 38 0.88 -8.12 8.89
CA SER A 38 0.05 -9.23 9.32
C SER A 38 -1.15 -9.37 8.39
N ASP A 39 -1.65 -10.59 8.26
CA ASP A 39 -2.94 -10.86 7.64
C ASP A 39 -3.56 -12.11 8.26
N GLU A 40 -4.90 -12.20 8.22
CA GLU A 40 -5.62 -13.39 8.67
C GLU A 40 -5.24 -14.59 7.78
N ASN A 41 -5.18 -14.35 6.46
CA ASN A 41 -4.93 -15.39 5.48
C ASN A 41 -3.71 -15.02 4.65
N ILE A 42 -2.57 -15.66 4.94
CA ILE A 42 -1.34 -15.54 4.15
C ILE A 42 -1.30 -16.71 3.16
N TYR A 43 -1.55 -16.42 1.89
CA TYR A 43 -1.49 -17.40 0.82
C TYR A 43 -1.05 -16.78 -0.52
N PRO A 44 -0.51 -17.60 -1.44
CA PRO A 44 -0.18 -17.14 -2.79
C PRO A 44 -1.42 -16.65 -3.55
N PRO A 45 -1.30 -15.66 -4.46
CA PRO A 45 -0.04 -15.11 -4.98
C PRO A 45 0.54 -13.98 -4.11
N MET A 46 -0.22 -13.43 -3.16
CA MET A 46 0.21 -12.22 -2.44
C MET A 46 1.34 -12.49 -1.45
N SER A 47 1.30 -13.61 -0.71
CA SER A 47 2.38 -13.97 0.22
C SER A 47 3.72 -14.07 -0.50
N THR A 48 3.78 -14.85 -1.59
CA THR A 48 4.98 -15.03 -2.41
C THR A 48 5.45 -13.71 -3.03
N PHE A 49 4.52 -12.85 -3.46
CA PHE A 49 4.84 -11.52 -3.98
C PHE A 49 5.52 -10.62 -2.93
N LEU A 50 5.06 -10.66 -1.67
CA LEU A 50 5.60 -9.85 -0.57
C LEU A 50 6.91 -10.44 -0.02
N GLU A 51 6.99 -11.76 0.13
CA GLU A 51 8.21 -12.48 0.52
C GLU A 51 9.35 -12.26 -0.48
N GLY A 52 9.05 -12.28 -1.79
CA GLY A 52 10.02 -11.96 -2.83
C GLY A 52 10.58 -10.52 -2.74
N ARG A 53 9.94 -9.65 -1.94
CA ARG A 53 10.39 -8.29 -1.61
C ARG A 53 10.96 -8.17 -0.20
N LYS A 54 11.25 -9.31 0.44
CA LYS A 54 11.83 -9.41 1.79
C LYS A 54 10.96 -8.74 2.87
N ILE A 55 9.65 -8.73 2.67
CA ILE A 55 8.69 -8.24 3.65
C ILE A 55 8.33 -9.39 4.59
N ALA A 56 8.55 -9.22 5.89
CA ALA A 56 8.17 -10.24 6.87
C ALA A 56 6.65 -10.20 7.11
N LEU A 57 6.02 -11.38 7.09
CA LEU A 57 4.59 -11.56 7.24
C LEU A 57 4.26 -12.41 8.48
N SER A 58 3.23 -11.99 9.23
CA SER A 58 2.72 -12.71 10.40
C SER A 58 1.30 -13.23 10.15
N SER A 59 1.09 -14.54 10.28
CA SER A 59 -0.21 -15.17 10.05
C SER A 59 -1.11 -15.04 11.27
N GLY A 60 -2.36 -14.62 11.04
CA GLY A 60 -3.37 -14.31 12.05
C GLY A 60 -3.04 -13.05 12.85
N TYR A 61 -4.07 -12.36 13.35
CA TYR A 61 -3.86 -11.13 14.11
C TYR A 61 -3.57 -11.39 15.59
N ARG A 62 -2.43 -10.90 16.07
CA ARG A 62 -2.01 -10.99 17.47
C ARG A 62 -1.28 -9.71 17.87
N ALA A 63 -1.51 -9.22 19.09
CA ALA A 63 -0.91 -7.97 19.57
C ALA A 63 0.63 -7.96 19.46
N GLU A 64 1.24 -9.14 19.61
CA GLU A 64 2.69 -9.37 19.57
C GLU A 64 3.28 -9.28 18.16
N ASN A 65 2.44 -9.37 17.11
CA ASN A 65 2.90 -9.24 15.73
C ASN A 65 3.40 -7.83 15.42
N ILE A 66 2.88 -6.80 16.13
CA ILE A 66 3.30 -5.40 15.93
C ILE A 66 4.68 -5.21 16.59
N PRO A 67 5.74 -4.98 15.79
CA PRO A 67 7.09 -4.84 16.33
C PRO A 67 7.19 -3.69 17.34
N ALA A 68 8.00 -3.87 18.38
CA ALA A 68 8.23 -2.83 19.39
C ALA A 68 8.87 -1.56 18.80
N ASN A 69 9.61 -1.72 17.70
CA ASN A 69 10.28 -0.65 16.96
C ASN A 69 9.54 -0.23 15.68
N ALA A 70 8.24 -0.52 15.55
CA ALA A 70 7.44 0.02 14.46
C ALA A 70 7.21 1.52 14.71
N ASP A 71 7.56 2.36 13.73
CA ASP A 71 7.37 3.81 13.81
C ASP A 71 5.95 4.21 13.39
N VAL A 72 5.38 3.49 12.42
CA VAL A 72 4.02 3.71 11.92
C VAL A 72 3.31 2.38 11.72
N VAL A 73 2.06 2.31 12.18
CA VAL A 73 1.17 1.21 11.85
C VAL A 73 0.20 1.63 10.74
N VAL A 74 0.11 0.86 9.67
CA VAL A 74 -0.81 1.12 8.55
C VAL A 74 -2.03 0.23 8.68
N ILE A 75 -3.19 0.83 8.91
CA ILE A 75 -4.44 0.11 9.13
C ILE A 75 -5.28 0.12 7.85
N GLY A 76 -5.50 -1.06 7.28
CA GLY A 76 -6.39 -1.23 6.13
C GLY A 76 -7.87 -1.13 6.52
N ASN A 77 -8.73 -0.79 5.56
CA ASN A 77 -10.18 -0.62 5.77
C ASN A 77 -10.90 -1.91 6.22
N ALA A 78 -10.32 -3.08 5.98
CA ALA A 78 -10.88 -4.35 6.42
C ALA A 78 -10.73 -4.59 7.94
N ILE A 79 -9.83 -3.85 8.60
CA ILE A 79 -9.55 -3.99 10.02
C ILE A 79 -10.58 -3.22 10.84
N LYS A 80 -11.22 -3.89 11.79
CA LYS A 80 -12.29 -3.34 12.65
C LYS A 80 -11.91 -3.43 14.13
N ARG A 81 -12.66 -2.73 15.00
CA ARG A 81 -12.58 -2.92 16.46
C ARG A 81 -12.80 -4.39 16.82
N GLY A 82 -12.12 -4.82 17.89
CA GLY A 82 -12.04 -6.23 18.28
C GLY A 82 -10.92 -7.01 17.59
N ASN A 83 -10.29 -6.47 16.53
CA ASN A 83 -9.07 -7.04 15.99
C ASN A 83 -7.91 -6.88 17.01
N PRO A 84 -7.21 -7.97 17.40
CA PRO A 84 -6.17 -7.90 18.43
C PRO A 84 -5.07 -6.87 18.18
N GLU A 85 -4.65 -6.68 16.92
CA GLU A 85 -3.62 -5.70 16.55
C GLU A 85 -4.17 -4.28 16.55
N ALA A 86 -5.39 -4.07 16.06
CA ALA A 86 -6.03 -2.75 16.13
C ALA A 86 -6.22 -2.29 17.58
N GLU A 87 -6.66 -3.18 18.46
CA GLU A 87 -6.77 -2.88 19.90
C GLU A 87 -5.40 -2.58 20.51
N ALA A 88 -4.35 -3.34 20.14
CA ALA A 88 -2.99 -3.09 20.61
C ALA A 88 -2.44 -1.72 20.16
N VAL A 89 -2.68 -1.31 18.91
CA VAL A 89 -2.32 0.03 18.41
C VAL A 89 -2.92 1.12 19.30
N LEU A 90 -4.22 1.01 19.59
CA LEU A 90 -4.94 2.01 20.36
C LEU A 90 -4.51 2.02 21.84
N ASN A 91 -4.38 0.85 22.46
CA ASN A 91 -3.98 0.70 23.86
C ASN A 91 -2.55 1.20 24.11
N ARG A 92 -1.64 0.92 23.18
CA ARG A 92 -0.24 1.37 23.22
C ARG A 92 -0.07 2.81 22.72
N LYS A 93 -1.14 3.45 22.22
CA LYS A 93 -1.12 4.79 21.60
C LYS A 93 -0.07 4.91 20.49
N LEU A 94 0.08 3.87 19.68
CA LEU A 94 1.02 3.88 18.56
C LEU A 94 0.54 4.85 17.48
N PHE A 95 1.49 5.48 16.79
CA PHE A 95 1.16 6.30 15.63
C PHE A 95 0.70 5.41 14.47
N TYR A 96 -0.47 5.70 13.91
CA TYR A 96 -1.03 4.93 12.82
C TYR A 96 -1.56 5.83 11.70
N LEU A 97 -1.55 5.28 10.48
CA LEU A 97 -2.11 5.91 9.29
C LEU A 97 -3.05 4.95 8.58
N SER A 98 -4.02 5.48 7.87
CA SER A 98 -4.79 4.74 6.87
C SER A 98 -4.00 4.59 5.56
N LEU A 99 -4.36 3.61 4.73
CA LEU A 99 -3.76 3.43 3.41
C LEU A 99 -3.85 4.71 2.53
N PRO A 100 -4.99 5.44 2.46
CA PRO A 100 -5.05 6.71 1.73
C PRO A 100 -4.08 7.79 2.26
N GLU A 101 -3.85 7.85 3.57
CA GLU A 101 -2.88 8.79 4.15
C GLU A 101 -1.44 8.43 3.76
N VAL A 102 -1.09 7.13 3.74
CA VAL A 102 0.20 6.66 3.22
C VAL A 102 0.35 7.03 1.74
N LEU A 103 -0.68 6.80 0.91
CA LEU A 103 -0.68 7.20 -0.49
C LEU A 103 -0.47 8.72 -0.64
N LYS A 104 -1.24 9.52 0.08
CA LYS A 104 -1.12 10.99 0.09
C LYS A 104 0.30 11.43 0.43
N ASN A 105 0.85 10.92 1.53
CA ASN A 105 2.10 11.42 2.10
C ASN A 105 3.33 10.96 1.31
N TYR A 106 3.33 9.71 0.81
CA TYR A 106 4.51 9.11 0.21
C TYR A 106 4.45 9.02 -1.32
N PHE A 107 3.27 9.01 -1.94
CA PHE A 107 3.14 8.70 -3.37
C PHE A 107 2.51 9.80 -4.22
N LEU A 108 1.53 10.55 -3.68
CA LEU A 108 0.74 11.51 -4.45
C LEU A 108 1.25 12.95 -4.33
N ARG A 109 1.91 13.30 -3.22
CA ARG A 109 2.39 14.66 -3.00
C ARG A 109 3.45 15.04 -4.03
N GLY A 110 3.28 16.23 -4.64
CA GLY A 110 4.21 16.73 -5.67
C GLY A 110 3.99 16.16 -7.07
N ARG A 111 2.95 15.34 -7.29
CA ARG A 111 2.59 14.78 -8.60
C ARG A 111 1.29 15.37 -9.14
N HIS A 112 1.09 15.25 -10.44
CA HIS A 112 -0.17 15.51 -11.11
C HIS A 112 -1.06 14.26 -10.98
N ASN A 113 -2.00 14.32 -10.04
CA ASN A 113 -2.87 13.19 -9.71
C ASN A 113 -4.17 13.25 -10.53
N LEU A 114 -4.43 12.21 -11.30
CA LEU A 114 -5.66 11.99 -12.05
C LEU A 114 -6.52 10.98 -11.25
N VAL A 115 -7.55 11.50 -10.59
CA VAL A 115 -8.39 10.71 -9.67
C VAL A 115 -9.73 10.42 -10.32
N VAL A 116 -10.07 9.14 -10.47
CA VAL A 116 -11.34 8.67 -11.03
C VAL A 116 -12.27 8.27 -9.90
N THR A 117 -13.34 9.04 -9.70
CA THR A 117 -14.34 8.79 -8.65
C THR A 117 -15.71 8.46 -9.24
N GLY A 118 -16.61 7.93 -8.42
CA GLY A 118 -18.00 7.58 -8.80
C GLY A 118 -18.45 6.22 -8.27
N THR A 119 -19.75 5.95 -8.34
CA THR A 119 -20.31 4.68 -7.82
C THR A 119 -19.93 3.49 -8.69
N HIS A 120 -20.02 3.65 -10.01
CA HIS A 120 -19.74 2.60 -10.99
C HIS A 120 -18.75 3.08 -12.05
N GLY A 121 -18.12 2.14 -12.76
CA GLY A 121 -17.25 2.44 -13.90
C GLY A 121 -15.84 2.94 -13.57
N LYS A 122 -15.50 3.18 -12.29
CA LYS A 122 -14.16 3.64 -11.86
C LYS A 122 -13.04 2.76 -12.44
N THR A 123 -13.05 1.46 -12.14
CA THR A 123 -11.93 0.57 -12.51
C THR A 123 -11.70 0.50 -14.01
N THR A 124 -12.78 0.49 -14.79
CA THR A 124 -12.72 0.56 -16.25
C THR A 124 -12.15 1.89 -16.72
N THR A 125 -12.67 3.02 -16.22
CA THR A 125 -12.23 4.36 -16.60
C THR A 125 -10.77 4.61 -16.20
N THR A 126 -10.37 4.24 -14.98
CA THR A 126 -8.99 4.33 -14.48
C THR A 126 -8.04 3.50 -15.34
N THR A 127 -8.47 2.31 -15.75
CA THR A 127 -7.69 1.45 -16.66
C THR A 127 -7.50 2.09 -18.04
N LEU A 128 -8.59 2.59 -18.65
CA LEU A 128 -8.54 3.24 -19.95
C LEU A 128 -7.67 4.50 -19.92
N LEU A 129 -7.83 5.34 -18.90
CA LEU A 129 -7.02 6.55 -18.70
C LEU A 129 -5.54 6.20 -18.56
N THR A 130 -5.22 5.20 -17.73
CA THR A 130 -3.84 4.71 -17.56
C THR A 130 -3.26 4.21 -18.88
N TRP A 131 -4.04 3.46 -19.67
CA TRP A 131 -3.62 2.95 -20.97
C TRP A 131 -3.34 4.06 -21.99
N ILE A 132 -4.24 5.05 -22.11
CA ILE A 132 -4.05 6.19 -23.01
C ILE A 132 -2.76 6.94 -22.66
N MET A 133 -2.54 7.20 -21.37
CA MET A 133 -1.33 7.87 -20.87
C MET A 133 -0.05 7.05 -21.14
N ASP A 134 -0.10 5.74 -20.94
CA ASP A 134 1.03 4.84 -21.22
C ASP A 134 1.34 4.78 -22.72
N PHE A 135 0.31 4.66 -23.56
CA PHE A 135 0.42 4.67 -25.03
C PHE A 135 1.02 5.99 -25.54
N ALA A 136 0.60 7.12 -24.96
CA ALA A 136 1.13 8.46 -25.21
C ALA A 136 2.53 8.69 -24.60
N LYS A 137 3.18 7.64 -24.07
CA LYS A 137 4.54 7.68 -23.49
C LYS A 137 4.68 8.56 -22.25
N HIS A 138 3.59 8.88 -21.55
CA HIS A 138 3.65 9.56 -20.25
C HIS A 138 4.00 8.63 -19.09
N GLN A 139 3.90 7.31 -19.29
CA GLN A 139 4.31 6.26 -18.36
C GLN A 139 3.81 6.51 -16.91
N PRO A 140 2.50 6.73 -16.69
CA PRO A 140 2.01 7.12 -15.37
C PRO A 140 2.31 6.03 -14.31
N SER A 141 2.51 6.48 -13.07
CA SER A 141 2.24 5.62 -11.92
C SER A 141 0.74 5.40 -11.80
N TYR A 142 0.31 4.25 -11.29
CA TYR A 142 -1.12 3.99 -11.11
C TYR A 142 -1.41 3.02 -9.97
N MET A 143 -2.63 3.10 -9.45
CA MET A 143 -3.24 2.10 -8.57
C MET A 143 -4.70 1.88 -8.99
N ILE A 144 -5.01 0.67 -9.42
CA ILE A 144 -6.30 0.27 -9.98
C ILE A 144 -6.84 -0.88 -9.11
N GLY A 145 -8.12 -0.85 -8.74
CA GLY A 145 -8.79 -1.88 -7.93
C GLY A 145 -9.02 -3.22 -8.63
N GLY A 146 -8.24 -3.53 -9.66
CA GLY A 146 -8.25 -4.76 -10.45
C GLY A 146 -6.93 -4.94 -11.20
N ILE A 147 -6.81 -6.00 -12.00
CA ILE A 147 -5.62 -6.27 -12.80
C ILE A 147 -5.92 -5.98 -14.27
N PRO A 148 -5.46 -4.85 -14.83
CA PRO A 148 -5.62 -4.57 -16.24
C PRO A 148 -4.89 -5.59 -17.12
N ARG A 149 -5.54 -6.07 -18.17
CA ARG A 149 -4.98 -7.08 -19.09
C ARG A 149 -3.67 -6.61 -19.73
N ASN A 150 -3.58 -5.34 -20.13
CA ASN A 150 -2.41 -4.79 -20.83
C ASN A 150 -1.20 -4.56 -19.91
N PHE A 151 -1.39 -4.61 -18.58
CA PHE A 151 -0.33 -4.30 -17.62
C PHE A 151 0.08 -5.51 -16.75
N GLY A 152 -0.79 -6.51 -16.57
CA GLY A 152 -0.50 -7.70 -15.76
C GLY A 152 -0.38 -7.44 -14.24
N GLN A 153 -0.46 -6.19 -13.80
CA GLN A 153 -0.41 -5.77 -12.40
C GLN A 153 -1.37 -4.62 -12.13
N GLY A 154 -2.04 -4.62 -10.98
CA GLY A 154 -3.02 -3.59 -10.58
C GLY A 154 -2.40 -2.28 -10.09
N ALA A 155 -1.11 -2.27 -9.75
CA ALA A 155 -0.42 -1.05 -9.35
C ALA A 155 0.99 -1.02 -9.90
N ARG A 156 1.46 0.17 -10.31
CA ARG A 156 2.84 0.42 -10.74
C ARG A 156 3.26 1.78 -10.23
N PHE A 157 4.35 1.82 -9.48
CA PHE A 157 4.91 3.05 -8.93
C PHE A 157 6.27 3.30 -9.58
N ASN A 158 6.42 4.49 -10.16
CA ASN A 158 7.63 4.95 -10.83
C ASN A 158 7.83 6.46 -10.58
N GLU A 159 8.82 7.05 -11.23
CA GLU A 159 9.17 8.48 -11.10
C GLU A 159 8.39 9.41 -12.04
N SER A 160 7.33 8.91 -12.70
CA SER A 160 6.49 9.77 -13.54
C SER A 160 5.85 10.87 -12.71
N LYS A 161 5.74 12.06 -13.31
CA LYS A 161 5.00 13.18 -12.73
C LYS A 161 3.50 12.91 -12.62
N PHE A 162 2.98 11.90 -13.34
CA PHE A 162 1.57 11.55 -13.35
C PHE A 162 1.27 10.36 -12.45
N PHE A 163 0.16 10.44 -11.73
CA PHE A 163 -0.40 9.33 -10.95
C PHE A 163 -1.87 9.14 -11.30
N VAL A 164 -2.30 7.95 -11.68
CA VAL A 164 -3.71 7.61 -11.97
C VAL A 164 -4.26 6.70 -10.87
N ILE A 165 -5.36 7.08 -10.23
CA ILE A 165 -5.92 6.33 -9.10
C ILE A 165 -7.45 6.42 -9.05
N GLU A 166 -8.08 5.44 -8.41
CA GLU A 166 -9.51 5.43 -8.06
C GLU A 166 -9.78 5.41 -6.55
#